data_AF-A0A7W0XKF2-F1
#
_entry.id   AF-A0A7W0XKF2-F1
#
_cell.length_a   1.000
_cell.length_b   1.000
_cell.length_c   1.000
_cell.angle_alpha   90.00
_cell.angle_beta   90.00
_cell.angle_gamma   90.00
#
_symmetry.space_group_name_H-M   'P 1'
#
loop_
_entity.id
_entity.type
_entity.pdbx_description
1 polymer ?
#
loop_
_entity_poly.entity_id
_entity_poly.type
_entity_poly.pdbx_seq_one_letter_code
_entity_poly.pdbx_strand_id
1 'polypeptide(L)'
;MSVPSSASFAADFATAVQTVLMGQKDGPITELDDAKKTEMVACVTEVLADAPAAARRYVEEAEGFDQTEDRFGELVMANQAEYKQKITSECGEIAL
;
A
#
# COMPACT_ATOMS: atom_id res chain seq x y z
N MET A 1 35.07 4.47 -8.15
CA MET A 1 33.79 5.00 -8.68
C MET A 1 32.96 3.81 -9.11
N SER A 2 31.67 3.83 -8.76
CA SER A 2 30.59 2.95 -9.23
C SER A 2 30.52 1.53 -8.64
N VAL A 3 29.74 1.38 -7.56
CA VAL A 3 28.83 0.23 -7.43
C VAL A 3 27.42 0.72 -7.75
N PRO A 4 26.77 0.19 -8.79
CA PRO A 4 25.31 0.19 -8.83
C PRO A 4 24.87 -1.28 -8.92
N SER A 5 24.68 -1.91 -7.78
CA SER A 5 24.00 -3.22 -7.71
C SER A 5 23.20 -3.29 -6.42
N SER A 6 22.25 -2.39 -6.31
CA SER A 6 21.09 -2.50 -5.40
C SER A 6 19.85 -1.84 -6.01
N ALA A 7 19.83 -1.66 -7.33
CA ALA A 7 18.76 -0.97 -8.06
C ALA A 7 17.61 -1.92 -8.48
N SER A 8 17.40 -3.03 -7.75
CA SER A 8 16.38 -4.02 -8.15
C SER A 8 15.60 -4.68 -7.01
N PHE A 9 15.73 -4.22 -5.77
CA PHE A 9 15.02 -4.81 -4.61
C PHE A 9 14.47 -3.80 -3.60
N ALA A 10 14.25 -2.56 -4.04
CA ALA A 10 13.46 -1.59 -3.32
C ALA A 10 12.35 -1.15 -4.26
N ALA A 11 11.27 -1.94 -4.35
CA ALA A 11 10.01 -1.35 -4.73
C ALA A 11 9.68 -0.38 -3.59
N ASP A 12 9.76 0.92 -3.82
CA ASP A 12 9.40 1.93 -2.83
C ASP A 12 8.05 1.54 -2.20
N PHE A 13 7.87 1.72 -0.89
CA PHE A 13 6.63 1.35 -0.19
C PHE A 13 5.37 1.84 -0.94
N ALA A 14 5.40 3.03 -1.53
CA ALA A 14 4.32 3.55 -2.37
C ALA A 14 4.00 2.67 -3.59
N THR A 15 5.02 2.12 -4.26
CA THR A 15 4.87 1.17 -5.36
C THR A 15 4.26 -0.15 -4.88
N ALA A 16 4.64 -0.63 -3.69
CA ALA A 16 4.03 -1.82 -3.09
C ALA A 16 2.53 -1.58 -2.80
N VAL A 17 2.19 -0.46 -2.17
CA VAL A 17 0.81 -0.04 -1.90
C VAL A 17 0.00 0.08 -3.19
N GLN A 18 0.56 0.75 -4.20
CA GLN A 18 -0.08 0.88 -5.52
C GLN A 18 -0.33 -0.49 -6.15
N THR A 19 0.65 -1.39 -6.11
CA THR A 19 0.53 -2.72 -6.71
C THR A 19 -0.61 -3.49 -6.07
N VAL A 20 -0.71 -3.51 -4.74
CA VAL A 20 -1.79 -4.19 -4.01
C VAL A 20 -3.15 -3.57 -4.33
N LEU A 21 -3.27 -2.25 -4.23
CA LEU A 21 -4.53 -1.55 -4.45
C LEU A 21 -5.03 -1.64 -5.89
N MET A 22 -4.14 -1.56 -6.88
CA MET A 22 -4.50 -1.75 -8.29
C MET A 22 -4.68 -3.23 -8.67
N GLY A 23 -4.09 -4.15 -7.92
CA GLY A 23 -4.23 -5.59 -8.09
C GLY A 23 -5.50 -6.16 -7.47
N GLN A 24 -6.14 -5.44 -6.54
CA GLN A 24 -7.39 -5.86 -5.92
C GLN A 24 -8.49 -6.08 -6.97
N LYS A 25 -9.12 -7.26 -6.90
CA LYS A 25 -10.24 -7.65 -7.76
C LYS A 25 -11.59 -7.63 -7.06
N ASP A 26 -11.60 -7.27 -5.79
CA ASP A 26 -12.79 -7.21 -4.96
C ASP A 26 -12.78 -5.94 -4.10
N GLY A 27 -13.97 -5.48 -3.69
CA GLY A 27 -14.15 -4.33 -2.81
C GLY A 27 -14.33 -2.99 -3.54
N PRO A 28 -14.51 -1.90 -2.77
CA PRO A 28 -14.95 -0.60 -3.31
C PRO A 28 -13.95 0.01 -4.30
N ILE A 29 -12.66 -0.32 -4.19
CA ILE A 29 -11.63 0.18 -5.12
C ILE A 29 -11.84 -0.29 -6.56
N THR A 30 -12.48 -1.44 -6.76
CA THR A 30 -12.73 -1.97 -8.12
C THR A 30 -13.78 -1.19 -8.88
N GLU A 31 -14.72 -0.56 -8.17
CA GLU A 31 -15.77 0.28 -8.74
C GLU A 31 -15.32 1.72 -9.00
N LEU A 32 -14.10 2.07 -8.59
CA LEU A 32 -13.53 3.41 -8.82
C LEU A 32 -12.94 3.55 -10.23
N ASP A 33 -13.12 4.73 -10.81
CA ASP A 33 -12.42 5.15 -12.02
C ASP A 33 -10.91 5.32 -11.76
N ASP A 34 -10.08 5.27 -12.79
CA ASP A 34 -8.61 5.34 -12.68
C ASP A 34 -8.10 6.59 -11.92
N ALA A 35 -8.81 7.72 -12.05
CA ALA A 35 -8.50 8.93 -11.30
C ALA A 35 -8.72 8.76 -9.78
N LYS A 36 -9.88 8.23 -9.39
CA LYS A 36 -10.22 7.93 -7.99
C LYS A 36 -9.33 6.82 -7.42
N LYS A 37 -8.95 5.82 -8.21
CA LYS A 37 -7.97 4.80 -7.82
C LYS A 37 -6.61 5.42 -7.50
N THR A 38 -6.15 6.34 -8.34
CA THR A 38 -4.86 7.04 -8.12
C THR A 38 -4.91 7.88 -6.85
N GLU A 39 -6.02 8.59 -6.61
CA GLU A 39 -6.24 9.39 -5.41
C GLU A 39 -6.32 8.51 -4.14
N MET A 40 -7.00 7.36 -4.23
CA MET A 40 -7.05 6.36 -3.16
C MET A 40 -5.66 5.82 -2.82
N VAL A 41 -4.86 5.47 -3.83
CA VAL A 41 -3.47 5.01 -3.63
C VAL A 41 -2.63 6.07 -2.93
N ALA A 42 -2.74 7.34 -3.35
CA ALA A 42 -2.03 8.44 -2.72
C ALA A 42 -2.44 8.59 -1.24
N CYS A 43 -3.75 8.63 -0.96
CA CYS A 43 -4.27 8.76 0.39
C CYS A 43 -3.84 7.61 1.31
N VAL A 44 -3.96 6.36 0.85
CA VAL A 44 -3.53 5.19 1.63
C VAL A 44 -2.02 5.21 1.87
N THR A 45 -1.23 5.66 0.89
CA THR A 45 0.22 5.81 1.05
C THR A 45 0.56 6.85 2.11
N GLU A 46 -0.16 7.99 2.16
CA GLU A 46 0.01 9.01 3.19
C GLU A 46 -0.38 8.50 4.59
N VAL A 47 -1.53 7.85 4.73
CA VAL A 47 -1.97 7.28 6.02
C VAL A 47 -0.97 6.26 6.55
N LEU A 48 -0.36 5.48 5.66
CA LEU A 48 0.64 4.47 6.01
C LEU A 48 2.07 5.04 6.05
N ALA A 49 2.29 6.31 5.73
CA ALA A 49 3.59 6.95 5.88
C ALA A 49 4.00 7.08 7.35
N ASP A 50 3.02 7.16 8.25
CA ASP A 50 3.21 7.11 9.71
C ASP A 50 3.40 5.69 10.27
N ALA A 51 3.32 4.66 9.41
CA ALA A 51 3.57 3.29 9.86
C ALA A 51 5.02 3.10 10.33
N PRO A 52 5.25 2.23 11.34
CA PRO A 52 6.59 1.94 11.82
C PRO A 52 7.53 1.59 10.66
N ALA A 53 8.75 2.15 10.66
CA ALA A 53 9.71 1.93 9.58
C ALA A 53 10.01 0.43 9.35
N ALA A 54 9.99 -0.38 10.41
CA ALA A 54 10.13 -1.83 10.32
C ALA A 54 8.97 -2.50 9.58
N ALA A 55 7.74 -1.99 9.76
CA ALA A 55 6.55 -2.51 9.09
C ALA A 55 6.54 -2.13 7.59
N ARG A 56 6.93 -0.90 7.25
CA ARG A 56 7.10 -0.51 5.84
C ARG A 56 8.17 -1.35 5.15
N ARG A 57 9.34 -1.53 5.79
CA ARG A 57 10.38 -2.44 5.30
C ARG A 57 9.89 -3.86 5.11
N TYR A 58 9.07 -4.37 6.04
CA TYR A 58 8.50 -5.69 5.91
C TYR A 58 7.70 -5.86 4.61
N VAL A 59 6.93 -4.86 4.20
CA VAL A 59 6.21 -4.86 2.91
C VAL A 59 7.17 -4.68 1.73
N GLU A 60 8.18 -3.80 1.84
CA GLU A 60 9.18 -3.56 0.78
C GLU A 60 10.04 -4.80 0.48
N GLU A 61 10.33 -5.62 1.49
CA GLU A 61 11.07 -6.87 1.38
C GLU A 61 10.24 -8.03 0.81
N ALA A 62 9.03 -7.74 0.30
CA ALA A 62 8.18 -8.74 -0.33
C ALA A 62 8.66 -9.10 -1.74
N GLU A 63 8.78 -10.39 -2.01
CA GLU A 63 9.14 -10.94 -3.31
C GLU A 63 7.87 -11.25 -4.12
N GLY A 64 7.46 -10.31 -4.98
CA GLY A 64 6.34 -10.49 -5.90
C GLY A 64 4.98 -10.08 -5.33
N PHE A 65 3.95 -10.14 -6.19
CA PHE A 65 2.62 -9.62 -5.89
C PHE A 65 1.97 -10.29 -4.67
N ASP A 66 1.88 -11.63 -4.66
CA ASP A 66 1.18 -12.36 -3.61
C ASP A 66 1.79 -12.08 -2.22
N GLN A 67 3.12 -12.06 -2.14
CA GLN A 67 3.81 -11.75 -0.90
C GLN A 67 3.64 -10.27 -0.50
N THR A 68 3.57 -9.36 -1.48
CA THR A 68 3.32 -7.94 -1.20
C THR A 68 1.91 -7.74 -0.66
N GLU A 69 0.92 -8.41 -1.26
CA GLU A 69 -0.48 -8.39 -0.81
C GLU A 69 -0.62 -8.98 0.60
N ASP A 70 -0.03 -10.15 0.85
CA ASP A 70 -0.05 -10.79 2.17
C ASP A 70 0.59 -9.89 3.24
N ARG A 71 1.81 -9.40 3.00
CA ARG A 71 2.54 -8.57 3.98
C ARG A 71 1.88 -7.20 4.19
N PHE A 72 1.32 -6.61 3.14
CA PHE A 72 0.52 -5.39 3.25
C PHE A 72 -0.75 -5.66 4.06
N GLY A 73 -1.43 -6.78 3.77
CA GLY A 73 -2.55 -7.28 4.54
C GLY A 73 -2.20 -7.46 6.00
N GLU A 74 -1.05 -8.03 6.34
CA GLU A 74 -0.55 -8.18 7.70
C GLU A 74 -0.22 -6.84 8.36
N LEU A 75 0.36 -5.88 7.65
CA LEU A 75 0.61 -4.53 8.18
C LEU A 75 -0.69 -3.83 8.54
N VAL A 76 -1.65 -3.89 7.62
CA VAL A 76 -2.99 -3.36 7.82
C VAL A 76 -3.69 -4.15 8.92
N MET A 77 -3.61 -5.49 8.99
CA MET A 77 -4.29 -6.33 9.98
C MET A 77 -3.66 -6.34 11.37
N ALA A 78 -2.34 -6.26 11.49
CA ALA A 78 -1.64 -6.16 12.78
C ALA A 78 -1.98 -4.85 13.51
N ASN A 79 -2.35 -3.82 12.75
CA ASN A 79 -2.82 -2.54 13.25
C ASN A 79 -4.24 -2.22 12.72
N GLN A 80 -5.06 -3.25 12.50
CA GLN A 80 -6.31 -3.18 11.73
C GLN A 80 -7.25 -2.12 12.23
N ALA A 81 -7.46 -2.04 13.53
CA ALA A 81 -8.41 -1.08 14.07
C ALA A 81 -7.98 0.36 13.75
N GLU A 82 -6.68 0.68 13.87
CA GLU A 82 -6.19 2.04 13.67
C GLU A 82 -6.10 2.40 12.19
N TYR A 83 -5.37 1.62 11.37
CA TYR A 83 -5.18 1.99 9.96
C TYR A 83 -6.44 1.78 9.13
N LYS A 84 -7.26 0.77 9.41
CA LYS A 84 -8.55 0.63 8.71
C LYS A 84 -9.46 1.80 9.03
N GLN A 85 -9.50 2.26 10.28
CA GLN A 85 -10.31 3.41 10.66
C GLN A 85 -9.77 4.69 10.04
N LYS A 86 -8.46 4.93 10.05
CA LYS A 86 -7.83 6.09 9.39
C LYS A 86 -8.06 6.08 7.88
N ILE A 87 -7.77 4.97 7.21
CA ILE A 87 -8.01 4.82 5.76
C ILE A 87 -9.50 5.02 5.45
N THR A 88 -10.42 4.46 6.23
CA THR A 88 -11.86 4.66 6.00
C THR A 88 -12.29 6.11 6.27
N SER A 89 -11.71 6.76 7.27
CA SER A 89 -12.06 8.14 7.64
C SER A 89 -11.47 9.18 6.70
N GLU A 90 -10.27 8.96 6.18
CA GLU A 90 -9.52 9.94 5.37
C GLU A 90 -9.62 9.64 3.88
N CYS A 91 -9.64 8.35 3.50
CA CYS A 91 -9.69 7.93 2.10
C CYS A 91 -11.07 7.41 1.68
N GLY A 92 -11.97 7.10 2.63
CA GLY A 92 -13.29 6.56 2.32
C GLY A 92 -14.19 7.50 1.52
N GLU A 93 -13.99 8.82 1.63
CA GLU A 93 -14.71 9.82 0.83
C GLU A 93 -14.40 9.72 -0.67
N ILE A 94 -13.23 9.21 -1.03
CA ILE A 94 -12.83 8.99 -2.44
C ILE A 94 -13.67 7.84 -3.05
N ALA A 95 -14.10 6.89 -2.21
CA ALA A 95 -14.90 5.74 -2.61
C ALA A 95 -16.43 5.98 -2.60
N LEU A 96 -16.88 7.16 -2.15
CA LEU A 96 -18.28 7.60 -2.22
C LEU A 96 -18.58 8.30 -3.56
#